data_AF-A0A351AQK4-F1
#
_entry.id   AF-A0A351AQK4-F1
#
_cell.length_a   1.000
_cell.length_b   1.000
_cell.length_c   1.000
_cell.angle_alpha   90.00
_cell.angle_beta   90.00
_cell.angle_gamma   90.00
#
_symmetry.space_group_name_H-M   'P 1'
#
loop_
_entity.id
_entity.type
_entity.pdbx_description
1 polymer ?
#
loop_
_entity_poly.entity_id
_entity_poly.type
_entity_poly.pdbx_seq_one_letter_code
_entity_poly.pdbx_strand_id
1 'polypeptide(L)'
;MTAKYNTVSIMERNNRKPIVGITQGDGNGIGYEVIIKSLADARILDSFTPVIYGSSKIFGFYRKLIHNLDQMDTYVIQSAKDAKPKKINIVNCLPDNVFVEPGQSTPESAKSAIRSLECAVEDIKAGDIDVLV
;
A
#
# COMPACT_ATOMS: atom_id res chain seq x y z
N MET A 1 -9.01 5.10 -35.61
CA MET A 1 -9.54 5.82 -34.43
C MET A 1 -8.84 5.43 -33.12
N THR A 2 -8.25 4.24 -33.00
CA THR A 2 -7.63 3.70 -31.77
C THR A 2 -6.31 4.37 -31.33
N ALA A 3 -5.48 4.84 -32.26
CA ALA A 3 -4.17 5.43 -31.92
C ALA A 3 -4.28 6.77 -31.16
N LYS A 4 -5.23 7.65 -31.52
CA LYS A 4 -5.43 8.95 -30.86
C LYS A 4 -5.90 8.80 -29.41
N TYR A 5 -6.79 7.85 -29.12
CA TYR A 5 -7.25 7.57 -27.76
C TYR A 5 -6.11 7.05 -26.87
N ASN A 6 -5.25 6.18 -27.42
CA ASN A 6 -4.12 5.65 -26.67
C ASN A 6 -3.09 6.72 -26.32
N THR A 7 -2.81 7.67 -27.24
CA THR A 7 -1.91 8.79 -26.97
C THR A 7 -2.45 9.76 -25.90
N VAL A 8 -3.75 10.05 -25.90
CA VAL A 8 -4.38 10.90 -24.88
C VAL A 8 -4.33 10.24 -23.51
N SER A 9 -4.64 8.94 -23.41
CA SER A 9 -4.52 8.16 -22.17
C SER A 9 -3.09 8.13 -21.61
N ILE A 10 -2.07 8.06 -22.47
CA ILE A 10 -0.66 8.11 -22.06
C ILE A 10 -0.29 9.51 -21.55
N MET A 11 -0.76 10.57 -22.22
CA MET A 11 -0.50 11.95 -21.80
C MET A 11 -1.21 12.31 -20.48
N GLU A 12 -2.43 11.84 -20.27
CA GLU A 12 -3.15 11.98 -18.98
C GLU A 12 -2.43 11.24 -17.84
N ARG A 13 -1.89 10.04 -18.11
CA ARG A 13 -1.04 9.31 -17.15
C ARG A 13 0.26 10.05 -16.81
N ASN A 14 0.87 10.73 -17.78
CA ASN A 14 2.09 11.52 -17.54
C ASN A 14 1.86 12.77 -16.67
N ASN A 15 0.64 13.25 -16.54
CA ASN A 15 0.34 14.47 -15.78
C ASN A 15 -0.27 14.22 -14.39
N ARG A 16 -0.64 12.96 -14.08
CA ARG A 16 -1.09 12.57 -12.74
C ARG A 16 0.07 12.06 -11.89
N LYS A 17 -0.07 12.19 -10.57
CA LYS A 17 0.89 11.60 -9.63
C LYS A 17 0.83 10.07 -9.74
N PRO A 18 1.98 9.38 -9.67
CA PRO A 18 1.99 7.92 -9.72
C PRO A 18 1.26 7.35 -8.50
N ILE A 19 0.52 6.27 -8.72
CA ILE A 19 -0.05 5.44 -7.67
C ILE A 19 0.97 4.34 -7.40
N VAL A 20 1.50 4.31 -6.19
CA VAL A 20 2.57 3.39 -5.79
C VAL A 20 1.99 2.31 -4.89
N GLY A 21 1.98 1.07 -5.39
CA GLY A 21 1.65 -0.10 -4.61
C GLY A 21 2.80 -0.48 -3.70
N ILE A 22 2.52 -0.70 -2.42
CA ILE A 22 3.51 -1.07 -1.41
C ILE A 22 3.02 -2.34 -0.72
N THR A 23 3.78 -3.42 -0.81
CA THR A 23 3.43 -4.67 -0.11
C THR A 23 3.87 -4.60 1.36
N GLN A 24 3.07 -5.16 2.27
CA GLN A 24 3.44 -5.19 3.70
C GLN A 24 4.69 -6.05 3.99
N GLY A 25 5.01 -7.01 3.12
CA GLY A 25 6.00 -8.04 3.40
C GLY A 25 5.57 -8.98 4.54
N ASP A 26 6.54 -9.52 5.26
CA ASP A 26 6.28 -10.35 6.44
C ASP A 26 5.66 -9.49 7.56
N GLY A 27 4.44 -9.84 7.96
CA GLY A 27 3.69 -9.14 9.01
C GLY A 27 4.33 -9.15 10.39
N ASN A 28 5.27 -10.06 10.66
CA ASN A 28 6.05 -10.13 11.91
C ASN A 28 7.44 -9.48 11.76
N GLY A 29 7.82 -9.07 10.55
CA GLY A 29 9.05 -8.34 10.28
C GLY A 29 8.94 -6.85 10.60
N ILE A 30 9.84 -6.06 10.00
CA ILE A 30 9.89 -4.59 10.16
C ILE A 30 9.16 -3.83 9.05
N GLY A 31 8.53 -4.54 8.09
CA GLY A 31 7.96 -3.94 6.88
C GLY A 31 7.00 -2.80 7.20
N TYR A 32 6.05 -3.03 8.11
CA TYR A 32 5.13 -1.99 8.56
C TYR A 32 5.82 -0.79 9.23
N GLU A 33 6.86 -1.01 10.04
CA GLU A 33 7.59 0.10 10.65
C GLU A 33 8.27 0.97 9.59
N VAL A 34 8.88 0.33 8.58
CA VAL A 34 9.54 1.04 7.47
C VAL A 34 8.51 1.81 6.65
N ILE A 35 7.37 1.19 6.32
CA ILE A 35 6.27 1.85 5.59
C ILE A 35 5.76 3.06 6.36
N ILE A 36 5.47 2.91 7.65
CA ILE A 36 4.95 3.99 8.50
C ILE A 36 5.99 5.12 8.60
N LYS A 37 7.25 4.81 8.93
CA LYS A 37 8.30 5.84 9.06
C LYS A 37 8.56 6.55 7.74
N SER A 38 8.47 5.86 6.61
CA SER A 38 8.66 6.46 5.27
C SER A 38 7.51 7.39 4.87
N LEU A 39 6.30 7.12 5.37
CA LEU A 39 5.10 7.92 5.08
C LEU A 39 4.77 8.93 6.19
N ALA A 40 5.59 9.02 7.24
CA ALA A 40 5.35 9.87 8.41
C ALA A 40 5.35 11.37 8.08
N ASP A 41 6.22 11.79 7.16
CA ASP A 41 6.21 13.15 6.64
C ASP A 41 5.15 13.29 5.54
N ALA A 42 4.00 13.88 5.87
CA ALA A 42 2.88 14.04 4.96
C ALA A 42 3.22 14.77 3.65
N ARG A 43 4.32 15.54 3.60
CA ARG A 43 4.80 16.19 2.36
C ARG A 43 5.16 15.18 1.27
N ILE A 44 5.51 13.94 1.64
CA ILE A 44 5.80 12.87 0.67
C ILE A 44 4.57 12.53 -0.19
N LEU A 45 3.36 12.77 0.33
CA LEU A 45 2.09 12.50 -0.35
C LEU A 45 1.80 13.49 -1.49
N ASP A 46 2.61 14.56 -1.64
CA ASP A 46 2.59 15.43 -2.82
C ASP A 46 3.40 14.84 -4.00
N SER A 47 4.24 13.83 -3.75
CA SER A 47 5.05 13.16 -4.77
C SER A 47 4.32 11.98 -5.41
N PHE A 48 3.53 11.23 -4.66
CA PHE A 48 2.80 10.05 -5.14
C PHE A 48 1.61 9.69 -4.23
N THR A 49 0.73 8.80 -4.71
CA THR A 49 -0.39 8.26 -3.93
C THR A 49 -0.05 6.83 -3.47
N PRO A 50 0.25 6.59 -2.19
CA PRO A 50 0.52 5.24 -1.68
C PRO A 50 -0.75 4.39 -1.57
N VAL A 51 -0.64 3.14 -2.02
CA VAL A 51 -1.61 2.06 -1.80
C VAL A 51 -0.89 0.89 -1.14
N ILE A 52 -1.18 0.66 0.14
CA ILE A 52 -0.58 -0.43 0.91
C ILE A 52 -1.44 -1.68 0.76
N TYR A 53 -0.85 -2.78 0.30
CA TYR A 53 -1.47 -4.10 0.26
C TYR A 53 -1.10 -4.86 1.52
N GLY A 54 -2.08 -5.20 2.35
CA GLY A 54 -1.85 -5.94 3.60
C GLY A 54 -3.07 -5.93 4.52
N SER A 55 -2.84 -5.65 5.81
CA SER A 55 -3.89 -5.50 6.82
C SER A 55 -3.79 -4.17 7.56
N SER A 56 -4.86 -3.38 7.49
CA SER A 56 -5.05 -2.16 8.29
C SER A 56 -5.00 -2.42 9.80
N LYS A 57 -5.40 -3.62 10.25
CA LYS A 57 -5.30 -4.04 11.66
C LYS A 57 -3.83 -4.14 12.09
N ILE A 58 -2.99 -4.77 11.26
CA ILE A 58 -1.55 -4.91 11.54
C ILE A 58 -0.86 -3.54 11.44
N PHE A 59 -1.19 -2.74 10.42
CA PHE A 59 -0.71 -1.37 10.31
C PHE A 59 -1.01 -0.58 11.59
N GLY A 60 -2.24 -0.65 12.07
CA GLY A 60 -2.67 0.01 13.31
C GLY A 60 -1.95 -0.50 14.56
N PHE A 61 -1.59 -1.79 14.60
CA PHE A 61 -0.75 -2.35 15.66
C PHE A 61 0.65 -1.72 15.66
N TYR A 62 1.38 -1.78 14.54
CA TYR A 62 2.74 -1.23 14.44
C TYR A 62 2.78 0.29 14.61
N ARG A 63 1.77 1.01 14.11
CA ARG A 63 1.65 2.46 14.28
C ARG A 63 1.64 2.86 15.76
N LYS A 64 0.99 2.08 16.63
CA LYS A 64 0.94 2.34 18.08
C LYS A 64 2.28 2.11 18.79
N LEU A 65 3.18 1.33 18.18
CA LEU A 65 4.50 1.03 18.74
C LEU A 65 5.54 2.12 18.43
N ILE A 66 5.25 3.01 17.47
CA ILE A 66 6.19 4.07 17.08
C ILE A 66 5.98 5.31 17.95
N HIS A 67 7.01 5.68 18.70
CA HIS A 67 7.03 6.90 19.50
C HIS A 67 7.18 8.16 18.62
N ASN A 68 6.61 9.28 19.08
CA ASN A 68 6.71 10.60 18.43
C ASN A 68 6.24 10.62 16.96
N LEU A 69 5.27 9.78 16.61
CA LEU A 69 4.63 9.80 15.30
C LEU A 69 3.52 10.85 15.29
N ASP A 70 3.60 11.79 14.34
CA ASP A 70 2.51 12.74 14.07
C ASP A 70 1.21 12.02 13.68
N GLN A 71 0.10 12.77 13.67
CA GLN A 71 -1.16 12.20 13.23
C GLN A 71 -1.06 11.71 11.77
N MET A 72 -1.30 10.41 11.60
CA MET A 72 -1.25 9.73 10.32
C MET A 72 -2.60 9.07 10.05
N ASP A 73 -3.39 9.64 9.14
CA ASP A 73 -4.69 9.08 8.79
C ASP A 73 -4.56 8.07 7.64
N THR A 74 -5.19 6.91 7.80
CA THR A 74 -5.23 5.84 6.80
C THR A 74 -6.64 5.60 6.31
N TYR A 75 -6.79 5.26 5.03
CA TYR A 75 -8.07 5.06 4.38
C TYR A 75 -8.13 3.64 3.82
N VAL A 76 -9.00 2.81 4.39
CA VAL A 76 -9.27 1.49 3.84
C VAL A 76 -10.12 1.65 2.57
N ILE A 77 -9.67 1.03 1.49
CA ILE A 77 -10.29 1.05 0.16
C ILE A 77 -10.52 -0.38 -0.33
N GLN A 78 -11.49 -0.57 -1.22
CA GLN A 78 -11.80 -1.90 -1.78
C GLN A 78 -10.90 -2.26 -2.96
N SER A 79 -10.48 -1.26 -3.74
CA SER A 79 -9.60 -1.43 -4.90
C SER A 79 -8.66 -0.23 -5.02
N ALA A 80 -7.46 -0.43 -5.58
CA ALA A 80 -6.53 0.65 -5.89
C ALA A 80 -7.13 1.73 -6.82
N LYS A 81 -8.17 1.40 -7.60
CA LYS A 81 -8.94 2.38 -8.39
C LYS A 81 -9.59 3.47 -7.53
N ASP A 82 -9.92 3.13 -6.29
CA ASP A 82 -10.56 4.04 -5.33
C ASP A 82 -9.53 4.83 -4.50
N ALA A 83 -8.24 4.75 -4.85
CA ALA A 83 -7.17 5.41 -4.12
C ALA A 83 -7.40 6.92 -4.04
N LYS A 84 -7.40 7.43 -2.81
CA LYS A 84 -7.60 8.84 -2.52
C LYS A 84 -6.26 9.57 -2.63
N PRO A 85 -6.13 10.59 -3.50
CA PRO A 85 -4.91 11.39 -3.60
C PRO A 85 -4.56 12.06 -2.26
N LYS A 86 -3.26 12.26 -2.02
CA LYS A 86 -2.73 12.85 -0.78
C LYS A 86 -3.11 12.10 0.50
N LYS A 87 -3.54 10.84 0.41
CA LYS A 87 -3.90 9.99 1.54
C LYS A 87 -3.08 8.70 1.53
N ILE A 88 -2.93 8.09 2.70
CA ILE A 88 -2.39 6.73 2.83
C ILE A 88 -3.55 5.75 2.65
N ASN A 89 -3.55 5.03 1.54
CA ASN A 89 -4.61 4.08 1.22
C ASN A 89 -4.18 2.66 1.60
N ILE A 90 -5.12 1.84 2.08
CA ILE A 90 -4.87 0.45 2.44
C ILE A 90 -5.91 -0.45 1.77
N VAL A 91 -5.45 -1.42 1.00
CA VAL A 91 -6.27 -2.55 0.52
C VAL A 91 -6.09 -3.70 1.51
N ASN A 92 -7.16 -4.07 2.21
CA ASN A 92 -7.17 -5.23 3.08
C ASN A 92 -7.24 -6.51 2.24
N CYS A 93 -6.12 -7.18 2.05
CA CYS A 93 -6.03 -8.41 1.23
C CYS A 93 -5.75 -9.69 2.05
N LEU A 94 -5.71 -9.57 3.37
CA LEU A 94 -5.49 -10.67 4.31
C LEU A 94 -6.78 -11.08 5.03
N PRO A 95 -6.85 -12.32 5.58
CA PRO A 95 -7.93 -12.73 6.47
C PRO A 95 -8.04 -11.87 7.74
N ASP A 96 -9.26 -11.65 8.24
CA ASP A 96 -9.53 -10.82 9.44
C ASP A 96 -8.93 -11.37 10.74
N ASN A 97 -8.74 -12.69 10.80
CA ASN A 97 -8.18 -13.38 11.96
C ASN A 97 -6.65 -13.34 12.02
N VAL A 98 -5.98 -12.62 11.10
CA VAL A 98 -4.53 -12.41 11.18
C VAL A 98 -4.16 -11.70 12.49
N PHE A 99 -3.07 -12.16 13.09
CA PHE A 99 -2.44 -11.58 14.27
C PHE A 99 -0.93 -11.51 14.03
N VAL A 100 -0.23 -10.74 14.87
CA VAL A 100 1.22 -10.55 14.75
C VAL A 100 1.94 -10.94 16.03
N GLU A 101 3.13 -11.51 15.83
CA GLU A 101 4.11 -11.85 16.84
C GLU A 101 5.44 -11.24 16.40
N PRO A 102 5.67 -9.94 16.64
CA PRO A 102 6.83 -9.24 16.10
C PRO A 102 8.15 -9.93 16.42
N GLY A 103 8.98 -10.14 15.40
CA GLY A 103 10.27 -10.82 15.50
C GLY A 103 10.20 -12.35 15.54
N GLN A 104 9.00 -12.95 15.52
CA GLN A 104 8.82 -14.40 15.41
C GLN A 104 8.39 -14.78 14.00
N SER A 105 9.23 -15.53 13.29
CA SER A 105 8.88 -16.04 11.96
C SER A 105 7.79 -17.09 12.07
N THR A 106 6.68 -16.93 11.33
CA THR A 106 5.60 -17.92 11.27
C THR A 106 5.23 -18.27 9.83
N PRO A 107 4.72 -19.48 9.55
CA PRO A 107 4.19 -19.81 8.23
C PRO A 107 3.06 -18.86 7.79
N GLU A 108 2.24 -18.38 8.74
CA GLU A 108 1.12 -17.49 8.50
C GLU A 108 1.58 -16.09 8.06
N SER A 109 2.67 -15.58 8.64
CA SER A 109 3.23 -14.28 8.27
C SER A 109 3.87 -14.32 6.87
N ALA A 110 4.56 -15.40 6.53
CA ALA A 110 5.09 -15.64 5.18
C ALA A 110 3.97 -15.78 4.13
N LYS A 111 2.89 -16.52 4.43
CA LYS A 111 1.71 -16.62 3.55
C LYS A 111 1.06 -15.24 3.35
N SER A 112 1.01 -14.43 4.39
CA SER A 112 0.46 -13.07 4.33
C SER A 112 1.32 -12.14 3.45
N ALA A 113 2.64 -12.29 3.48
CA ALA A 113 3.54 -11.57 2.59
C ALA A 113 3.26 -11.91 1.13
N ILE A 114 3.21 -13.21 0.80
CA ILE A 114 2.91 -13.70 -0.56
C ILE A 114 1.54 -13.19 -1.01
N ARG A 115 0.51 -13.30 -0.16
CA ARG A 115 -0.84 -12.83 -0.51
C ARG A 115 -0.87 -11.32 -0.82
N SER A 116 -0.16 -10.51 -0.03
CA SER A 116 -0.08 -9.07 -0.30
C SER A 116 0.60 -8.74 -1.63
N LEU A 117 1.63 -9.51 -1.98
CA LEU A 117 2.34 -9.39 -3.25
C LEU A 117 1.45 -9.82 -4.43
N GLU A 118 0.72 -10.92 -4.31
CA GLU A 118 -0.21 -11.40 -5.34
C GLU A 118 -1.26 -10.33 -5.69
N CYS A 119 -1.89 -9.73 -4.68
CA CYS A 119 -2.88 -8.67 -4.90
C CYS A 119 -2.27 -7.43 -5.58
N ALA A 120 -1.06 -7.03 -5.16
CA ALA A 120 -0.39 -5.90 -5.80
C ALA A 120 0.01 -6.21 -7.25
N VAL A 121 0.38 -7.46 -7.54
CA VAL A 121 0.68 -7.95 -8.90
C VAL A 121 -0.57 -7.98 -9.78
N GLU A 122 -1.73 -8.31 -9.23
CA GLU A 122 -3.01 -8.24 -9.94
C GLU A 122 -3.31 -6.78 -10.37
N ASP A 123 -3.20 -5.84 -9.44
CA ASP A 123 -3.51 -4.43 -9.69
C ASP A 123 -2.50 -3.75 -10.64
N ILE A 124 -1.20 -4.06 -10.55
CA ILE A 124 -0.22 -3.48 -11.50
C ILE A 124 -0.42 -4.02 -12.93
N LYS A 125 -0.82 -5.30 -13.06
CA LYS A 125 -1.19 -5.88 -14.36
C LYS A 125 -2.46 -5.28 -14.93
N ALA A 126 -3.41 -4.95 -14.06
CA ALA A 126 -4.64 -4.24 -14.43
C ALA A 126 -4.40 -2.75 -14.78
N GLY A 127 -3.25 -2.21 -14.39
CA GLY A 127 -2.91 -0.79 -14.58
C GLY A 127 -3.52 0.13 -13.52
N ASP A 128 -3.95 -0.42 -12.39
CA ASP A 128 -4.56 0.31 -11.27
C ASP A 128 -3.50 0.95 -10.36
N ILE A 129 -2.28 0.41 -10.36
CA ILE A 129 -1.08 1.04 -9.82
C ILE A 129 -0.01 1.17 -10.89
N ASP A 130 0.89 2.14 -10.74
CA ASP A 130 1.93 2.45 -11.73
C ASP A 130 3.27 1.80 -11.40
N VAL A 131 3.55 1.60 -10.11
CA VAL A 131 4.81 1.06 -9.59
C VAL A 131 4.51 0.16 -8.40
N LEU A 132 5.31 -0.90 -8.26
CA LEU A 132 5.28 -1.82 -7.12
C LEU A 132 6.59 -1.71 -6.33
N VAL A 133 6.46 -1.59 -5.00
CA VAL A 133 7.56 -1.56 -4.02
C VAL A 133 7.38 -2.68 -2.99
#